data_AF-A0AAD3E149-F1
#
_entry.id   AF-A0AAD3E149-F1
#
_cell.length_a   1.000
_cell.length_b   1.000
_cell.length_c   1.000
_cell.angle_alpha   90.00
_cell.angle_beta   90.00
_cell.angle_gamma   90.00
#
_symmetry.space_group_name_H-M   'P 1'
#
loop_
_entity.id
_entity.type
_entity.pdbx_description
1 polymer ?
#
loop_
_entity_poly.entity_id
_entity_poly.type
_entity_poly.pdbx_seq_one_letter_code
_entity_poly.pdbx_strand_id
1 'polypeptide(L)'
;MEANGEEQPADVEQQELGDEELHHGDEEAIVLGDIDDEDGMEEEEEDDDDDDDEGMESEDDDDSDSAGAADEPSEDPVDTSDPANRGIKMYGCEHYRRRAMIVAPCCDKPFWCRHCHNAACNDNEVDPKKRHVLDRKALREVVCGLCGVRQEKASHCTQCGVAFGRYTCLLCSFFDDDVTKECFHCKDCGICRVGGRSNFFHCRTCNCCYAVQLRDSHVCIENSMHANCPVCCEFLFDSIKPINIMPCGHTIHQECLRSLAEHATYTCPVCCKSIMSAAAMERVWEEMDMSVQSNPMPPEYQTTRVGILCNDCQQRSTVPFHFIGHKCAVCGSYNTRRT
;
A
#
# COMPACT_ATOMS: atom_id res chain seq x y z
N MET A 1 -11.36 58.44 -43.29
CA MET A 1 -11.05 58.12 -41.88
C MET A 1 -11.97 56.94 -41.60
N GLU A 2 -11.49 55.71 -41.50
CA GLU A 2 -10.53 55.24 -40.52
C GLU A 2 -9.67 54.09 -41.08
N ALA A 3 -8.49 53.95 -40.47
CA ALA A 3 -7.40 53.07 -40.86
C ALA A 3 -7.45 51.74 -40.10
N ASN A 4 -6.78 50.76 -40.70
CA ASN A 4 -6.44 49.43 -40.19
C ASN A 4 -5.88 49.43 -38.76
N GLY A 5 -6.23 48.38 -38.02
CA GLY A 5 -5.52 47.92 -36.83
C GLY A 5 -5.47 46.39 -36.84
N GLU A 6 -4.34 45.84 -37.29
CA GLU A 6 -3.96 44.44 -37.11
C GLU A 6 -3.44 44.26 -35.67
N GLU A 7 -3.96 43.28 -34.93
CA GLU A 7 -3.35 42.76 -33.70
C GLU A 7 -3.04 41.27 -33.91
N GLN A 8 -1.75 40.95 -33.91
CA GLN A 8 -1.22 39.59 -33.80
C GLN A 8 -1.14 39.20 -32.33
N PRO A 9 -1.40 37.94 -31.93
CA PRO A 9 -1.06 37.46 -30.60
C PRO A 9 0.41 37.02 -30.53
N ALA A 10 1.04 37.34 -29.40
CA ALA A 10 2.43 37.08 -29.07
C ALA A 10 2.70 35.59 -28.77
N ASP A 11 3.86 35.12 -29.24
CA ASP A 11 4.52 33.89 -28.84
C ASP A 11 4.83 33.90 -27.34
N VAL A 12 4.48 32.80 -26.65
CA VAL A 12 4.96 32.49 -25.30
C VAL A 12 5.69 31.15 -25.39
N GLU A 13 7.01 31.21 -25.40
CA GLU A 13 7.91 30.08 -25.16
C GLU A 13 7.64 29.51 -23.75
N GLN A 14 7.29 28.23 -23.67
CA GLN A 14 7.29 27.47 -22.42
C GLN A 14 8.57 26.63 -22.37
N GLN A 15 9.40 26.90 -21.37
CA GLN A 15 10.56 26.10 -21.02
C GLN A 15 10.12 24.72 -20.51
N GLU A 16 10.64 23.68 -21.15
CA GLU A 16 10.54 22.29 -20.68
C GLU A 16 11.49 22.10 -19.48
N LEU A 17 10.94 21.67 -18.34
CA LEU A 17 11.70 21.09 -17.24
C LEU A 17 11.44 19.58 -17.24
N GLY A 18 12.51 18.81 -17.38
CA GLY A 18 12.47 17.36 -17.39
C GLY A 18 12.19 16.79 -16.01
N ASP A 19 11.25 15.85 -15.96
CA ASP A 19 10.98 15.03 -14.79
C ASP A 19 11.91 13.80 -14.82
N GLU A 20 12.78 13.72 -13.82
CA GLU A 20 13.65 12.58 -13.56
C GLU A 20 12.85 11.38 -13.04
N GLU A 21 13.28 10.19 -13.47
CA GLU A 21 12.63 8.89 -13.29
C GLU A 21 12.62 8.42 -11.83
N LEU A 22 11.44 8.09 -11.29
CA LEU A 22 11.31 7.35 -10.03
C LEU A 22 11.12 5.85 -10.31
N HIS A 23 12.22 5.11 -10.15
CA HIS A 23 12.25 3.65 -10.06
C HIS A 23 11.28 3.13 -8.98
N HIS A 24 10.38 2.22 -9.36
CA HIS A 24 9.54 1.46 -8.44
C HIS A 24 10.17 0.09 -8.22
N GLY A 25 10.85 -0.06 -7.07
CA GLY A 25 11.38 -1.33 -6.58
C GLY A 25 10.37 -2.07 -5.69
N ASP A 26 10.38 -3.39 -5.88
CA ASP A 26 9.94 -4.52 -5.06
C ASP A 26 9.12 -4.29 -3.76
N GLU A 27 7.93 -4.89 -3.74
CA GLU A 27 7.01 -4.94 -2.61
C GLU A 27 7.44 -5.99 -1.57
N GLU A 28 8.21 -5.58 -0.56
CA GLU A 28 8.25 -6.30 0.73
C GLU A 28 7.15 -5.79 1.66
N ALA A 29 6.42 -6.72 2.28
CA ALA A 29 5.50 -6.39 3.35
C ALA A 29 6.28 -5.82 4.53
N ILE A 30 6.28 -4.49 4.68
CA ILE A 30 6.78 -3.78 5.85
C ILE A 30 6.04 -4.26 7.10
N VAL A 31 6.61 -5.26 7.76
CA VAL A 31 6.53 -5.42 9.20
C VAL A 31 7.34 -4.26 9.75
N LEU A 32 6.71 -3.34 10.48
CA LEU A 32 7.44 -2.31 11.23
C LEU A 32 8.26 -3.03 12.32
N GLY A 33 9.49 -3.41 11.96
CA GLY A 33 10.53 -3.91 12.83
C GLY A 33 11.50 -2.76 13.17
N ASP A 34 11.66 -2.55 14.46
CA ASP A 34 12.86 -2.11 15.19
C ASP A 34 13.82 -1.14 14.47
N ILE A 35 13.69 0.14 14.84
CA ILE A 35 14.72 1.17 14.62
C ILE A 35 15.77 0.96 15.71
N ASP A 36 16.91 0.37 15.33
CA ASP A 36 18.16 0.45 16.07
C ASP A 36 18.82 1.80 15.74
N ASP A 37 18.84 2.70 16.73
CA ASP A 37 19.55 3.98 16.68
C ASP A 37 20.98 3.76 17.20
N GLU A 38 22.00 3.88 16.34
CA GLU A 38 23.36 4.24 16.77
C GLU A 38 23.63 5.73 16.48
N ASP A 39 24.23 6.33 17.51
CA ASP A 39 25.01 7.57 17.55
C ASP A 39 24.32 8.93 17.53
N GLY A 40 24.32 9.54 18.73
CA GLY A 40 24.53 10.96 18.90
C GLY A 40 25.81 11.20 19.71
N MET A 41 26.63 12.17 19.32
CA MET A 41 27.01 13.31 20.17
C MET A 41 27.86 14.33 19.42
N GLU A 42 27.65 15.59 19.82
CA GLU A 42 28.19 16.83 19.29
C GLU A 42 29.64 17.12 19.72
N GLU A 43 30.20 18.14 19.07
CA GLU A 43 31.55 18.72 19.10
C GLU A 43 31.99 19.25 20.48
N GLU A 44 33.33 19.34 20.71
CA GLU A 44 34.07 20.57 21.07
C GLU A 44 35.58 20.30 21.36
N GLU A 45 36.42 20.93 20.52
CA GLU A 45 37.65 21.75 20.77
C GLU A 45 38.94 21.21 21.47
N GLU A 46 40.06 21.47 20.75
CA GLU A 46 41.39 22.01 21.13
C GLU A 46 42.60 21.15 21.60
N ASP A 47 43.69 21.34 20.81
CA ASP A 47 45.12 21.56 21.12
C ASP A 47 46.17 20.42 21.22
N ASP A 48 47.03 20.43 20.18
CA ASP A 48 48.51 20.58 20.16
C ASP A 48 49.52 19.45 20.51
N ASP A 49 50.56 19.46 19.64
CA ASP A 49 51.98 19.07 19.77
C ASP A 49 52.46 17.64 19.39
N ASP A 50 53.01 17.59 18.17
CA ASP A 50 54.39 17.26 17.77
C ASP A 50 55.02 15.83 17.89
N ASP A 51 55.78 15.57 16.81
CA ASP A 51 56.98 14.75 16.63
C ASP A 51 56.92 13.30 16.07
N ASP A 52 57.46 13.22 14.84
CA ASP A 52 58.46 12.28 14.30
C ASP A 52 58.17 10.77 14.16
N ASP A 53 58.18 10.29 12.91
CA ASP A 53 59.37 9.66 12.28
C ASP A 53 58.97 8.66 11.16
N GLU A 54 59.84 8.58 10.16
CA GLU A 54 59.69 7.89 8.88
C GLU A 54 59.69 6.34 8.98
N GLY A 55 58.93 5.68 8.10
CA GLY A 55 58.94 4.22 7.98
C GLY A 55 58.31 3.72 6.68
N MET A 56 59.17 3.34 5.75
CA MET A 56 58.99 2.91 4.37
C MET A 56 58.39 1.48 4.20
N GLU A 57 57.87 1.21 2.98
CA GLU A 57 57.59 -0.11 2.32
C GLU A 57 56.25 -0.78 2.69
N SER A 58 55.20 -0.64 1.86
CA SER A 58 54.86 -1.37 0.61
C SER A 58 54.51 -2.84 0.83
N GLU A 59 53.21 -3.16 0.76
CA GLU A 59 52.67 -4.43 0.29
C GLU A 59 51.23 -4.17 -0.18
N ASP A 60 51.01 -4.34 -1.48
CA ASP A 60 49.74 -4.26 -2.19
C ASP A 60 48.94 -5.55 -1.94
N ASP A 61 47.75 -5.45 -1.35
CA ASP A 61 46.74 -6.52 -1.36
C ASP A 61 45.49 -6.02 -2.09
N ASP A 62 45.38 -6.44 -3.35
CA ASP A 62 44.20 -6.36 -4.23
C ASP A 62 43.08 -7.23 -3.64
N ASP A 63 42.14 -6.64 -2.90
CA ASP A 63 40.86 -7.27 -2.58
C ASP A 63 39.80 -6.83 -3.60
N SER A 64 39.70 -7.62 -4.67
CA SER A 64 38.63 -7.48 -5.66
C SER A 64 37.31 -7.99 -5.06
N ASP A 65 36.54 -7.10 -4.45
CA ASP A 65 35.17 -7.36 -4.05
C ASP A 65 34.31 -7.59 -5.30
N SER A 66 34.13 -8.86 -5.62
CA SER A 66 33.19 -9.32 -6.64
C SER A 66 31.78 -9.10 -6.12
N ALA A 67 31.20 -7.97 -6.50
CA ALA A 67 29.78 -7.71 -6.34
C ALA A 67 28.99 -8.88 -6.92
N GLY A 68 28.45 -9.71 -6.03
CA GLY A 68 27.53 -10.79 -6.38
C GLY A 68 26.32 -10.18 -7.07
N ALA A 69 26.24 -10.35 -8.38
CA ALA A 69 25.02 -10.10 -9.13
C ALA A 69 23.89 -10.91 -8.48
N ALA A 70 22.90 -10.22 -7.93
CA ALA A 70 21.66 -10.83 -7.51
C ALA A 70 21.10 -11.61 -8.70
N ASP A 71 20.99 -12.93 -8.52
CA ASP A 71 20.45 -13.86 -9.49
C ASP A 71 18.97 -13.49 -9.68
N GLU A 72 18.66 -12.79 -10.78
CA GLU A 72 17.28 -12.51 -11.13
C GLU A 72 16.52 -13.85 -11.27
N PRO A 73 15.26 -13.94 -10.81
CA PRO A 73 14.53 -15.19 -10.90
C PRO A 73 14.42 -15.61 -12.36
N SER A 74 15.09 -16.72 -12.72
CA SER A 74 15.10 -17.23 -14.09
C SER A 74 13.66 -17.51 -14.53
N GLU A 75 13.11 -16.67 -15.42
CA GLU A 75 11.78 -16.87 -15.95
C GLU A 75 11.71 -18.20 -16.71
N ASP A 76 10.67 -19.01 -16.46
CA ASP A 76 10.43 -20.23 -17.22
C ASP A 76 10.52 -19.95 -18.74
N PRO A 77 11.39 -20.65 -19.49
CA PRO A 77 11.58 -20.39 -20.91
C PRO A 77 10.25 -20.64 -21.64
N VAL A 78 9.71 -19.58 -22.25
CA VAL A 78 8.48 -19.66 -23.02
C VAL A 78 8.76 -20.37 -24.35
N ASP A 79 8.01 -21.42 -24.65
CA ASP A 79 8.07 -22.07 -25.96
C ASP A 79 7.54 -21.13 -27.04
N THR A 80 8.46 -20.47 -27.75
CA THR A 80 8.16 -19.54 -28.83
C THR A 80 7.67 -20.23 -30.10
N SER A 81 7.76 -21.56 -30.17
CA SER A 81 7.26 -22.34 -31.31
C SER A 81 5.74 -22.56 -31.26
N ASP A 82 5.13 -22.46 -30.07
CA ASP A 82 3.68 -22.56 -29.91
C ASP A 82 2.97 -21.31 -30.47
N PRO A 83 2.08 -21.45 -31.47
CA PRO A 83 1.29 -20.35 -32.01
C PRO A 83 0.46 -19.61 -30.95
N ALA A 84 0.14 -20.24 -29.82
CA ALA A 84 -0.60 -19.65 -28.70
C ALA A 84 0.20 -18.56 -27.97
N ASN A 85 1.54 -18.64 -28.01
CA ASN A 85 2.47 -17.77 -27.30
C ASN A 85 2.91 -16.54 -28.11
N ARG A 86 2.42 -16.39 -29.34
CA ARG A 86 2.75 -15.22 -30.17
C ARG A 86 2.33 -13.92 -29.49
N GLY A 87 3.28 -12.99 -29.36
CA GLY A 87 3.06 -11.68 -28.74
C GLY A 87 3.03 -11.71 -27.21
N ILE A 88 3.63 -12.73 -26.58
CA ILE A 88 3.71 -12.80 -25.12
C ILE A 88 4.43 -11.59 -24.52
N LYS A 89 3.86 -11.00 -23.46
CA LYS A 89 4.37 -9.79 -22.79
C LYS A 89 4.50 -8.52 -23.67
N MET A 90 4.19 -8.59 -24.97
CA MET A 90 4.27 -7.46 -25.91
C MET A 90 3.05 -6.54 -25.89
N TYR A 91 1.96 -6.96 -25.24
CA TYR A 91 0.68 -6.26 -25.20
C TYR A 91 0.21 -6.04 -23.76
N GLY A 92 -0.70 -5.09 -23.56
CA GLY A 92 -1.27 -4.80 -22.25
C GLY A 92 -1.18 -3.31 -21.89
N CYS A 93 -1.05 -3.06 -20.59
CA CYS A 93 -0.84 -1.74 -20.01
C CYS A 93 0.14 -1.85 -18.84
N GLU A 94 0.41 -0.75 -18.15
CA GLU A 94 1.22 -0.72 -16.92
C GLU A 94 0.69 -1.68 -15.84
N HIS A 95 -0.63 -1.90 -15.77
CA HIS A 95 -1.24 -2.75 -14.76
C HIS A 95 -1.03 -4.26 -15.03
N TYR A 96 -1.24 -4.69 -16.29
CA TYR A 96 -1.28 -6.10 -16.67
C TYR A 96 -0.71 -6.31 -18.08
N ARG A 97 0.11 -7.35 -18.23
CA ARG A 97 0.64 -7.79 -19.53
C ARG A 97 -0.34 -8.79 -20.14
N ARG A 98 -1.04 -8.45 -21.21
CA ARG A 98 -2.10 -9.32 -21.74
C ARG A 98 -2.40 -9.04 -23.20
N ARG A 99 -2.84 -10.08 -23.91
CA ARG A 99 -3.20 -10.01 -25.34
C ARG A 99 -4.70 -9.81 -25.59
N ALA A 100 -5.46 -9.40 -24.59
CA ALA A 100 -6.88 -9.08 -24.71
C ALA A 100 -7.23 -7.72 -24.08
N MET A 101 -7.91 -6.88 -24.85
CA MET A 101 -8.63 -5.73 -24.33
C MET A 101 -10.03 -6.20 -23.88
N ILE A 102 -10.51 -5.72 -22.74
CA ILE A 102 -11.89 -5.97 -22.30
C ILE A 102 -12.83 -4.99 -22.98
N VAL A 103 -14.03 -5.42 -23.35
CA VAL A 103 -15.08 -4.50 -23.82
C VAL A 103 -15.91 -4.08 -22.61
N ALA A 104 -15.84 -2.80 -22.26
CA ALA A 104 -16.54 -2.25 -21.11
C ALA A 104 -18.06 -2.22 -21.36
N PRO A 105 -18.90 -2.97 -20.61
CA PRO A 105 -20.33 -3.08 -20.90
C PRO A 105 -21.11 -1.77 -20.70
N CYS A 106 -20.57 -0.87 -19.88
CA CYS A 106 -21.14 0.44 -19.58
C CYS A 106 -21.05 1.44 -20.74
N CYS A 107 -20.05 1.31 -21.63
CA CYS A 107 -19.81 2.26 -22.71
C CYS A 107 -19.47 1.64 -24.08
N ASP A 108 -19.45 0.30 -24.16
CA ASP A 108 -19.11 -0.51 -25.34
C ASP A 108 -17.73 -0.24 -25.96
N LYS A 109 -16.80 0.29 -25.16
CA LYS A 109 -15.44 0.63 -25.61
C LYS A 109 -14.41 -0.40 -25.14
N PRO A 110 -13.39 -0.71 -25.97
CA PRO A 110 -12.30 -1.59 -25.58
C PRO A 110 -11.30 -0.87 -24.67
N PHE A 111 -10.87 -1.53 -23.61
CA PHE A 111 -9.83 -1.04 -22.70
C PHE A 111 -8.82 -2.13 -22.35
N TRP A 112 -7.56 -1.73 -22.14
CA TRP A 112 -6.51 -2.63 -21.69
C TRP A 112 -6.68 -3.13 -20.26
N CYS A 113 -7.55 -2.57 -19.41
CA CYS A 113 -7.97 -3.19 -18.15
C CYS A 113 -9.09 -2.41 -17.44
N ARG A 114 -9.57 -3.01 -16.33
CA ARG A 114 -10.10 -2.35 -15.11
C ARG A 114 -9.74 -0.87 -14.97
N HIS A 115 -8.49 -0.70 -14.60
CA HIS A 115 -7.92 0.54 -14.11
C HIS A 115 -7.84 1.58 -15.22
N CYS A 116 -7.38 1.20 -16.41
CA CYS A 116 -7.39 2.08 -17.57
C CYS A 116 -8.79 2.59 -17.93
N HIS A 117 -9.83 1.75 -17.81
CA HIS A 117 -11.21 2.21 -17.99
C HIS A 117 -11.59 3.24 -16.92
N ASN A 118 -11.42 2.91 -15.64
CA ASN A 118 -11.86 3.79 -14.55
C ASN A 118 -11.07 5.11 -14.54
N ALA A 119 -9.77 5.07 -14.81
CA ALA A 119 -8.96 6.26 -14.96
C ALA A 119 -9.52 7.17 -16.07
N ALA A 120 -9.81 6.61 -17.25
CA ALA A 120 -10.31 7.39 -18.38
C ALA A 120 -11.78 7.84 -18.25
N CYS A 121 -12.65 7.01 -17.66
CA CYS A 121 -14.11 7.20 -17.67
C CYS A 121 -14.70 7.59 -16.32
N ASN A 122 -13.91 7.63 -15.25
CA ASN A 122 -14.34 8.08 -13.92
C ASN A 122 -13.41 9.20 -13.41
N ASP A 123 -12.12 8.91 -13.29
CA ASP A 123 -11.19 9.78 -12.56
C ASP A 123 -10.83 11.02 -13.39
N ASN A 124 -10.51 10.83 -14.67
CA ASN A 124 -10.16 11.91 -15.61
C ASN A 124 -11.35 12.47 -16.39
N GLU A 125 -12.57 11.98 -16.15
CA GLU A 125 -13.76 12.50 -16.81
C GLU A 125 -14.25 13.77 -16.09
N VAL A 126 -14.30 14.86 -16.84
CA VAL A 126 -14.67 16.19 -16.32
C VAL A 126 -16.17 16.30 -16.13
N ASP A 127 -16.97 15.71 -17.03
CA ASP A 127 -18.43 15.73 -16.93
C ASP A 127 -18.92 14.69 -15.92
N PRO A 128 -19.44 15.08 -14.74
CA PRO A 128 -19.87 14.14 -13.72
C PRO A 128 -21.00 13.20 -14.19
N LYS A 129 -21.76 13.59 -15.21
CA LYS A 129 -22.84 12.76 -15.77
C LYS A 129 -22.31 11.61 -16.64
N LYS A 130 -21.08 11.72 -17.14
CA LYS A 130 -20.42 10.68 -17.93
C LYS A 130 -19.55 9.78 -17.07
N ARG A 131 -19.28 10.16 -15.81
CA ARG A 131 -18.49 9.33 -14.89
C ARG A 131 -19.16 7.99 -14.64
N HIS A 132 -18.39 6.92 -14.81
CA HIS A 132 -18.85 5.58 -14.49
C HIS A 132 -17.68 4.63 -14.24
N VAL A 133 -17.94 3.62 -13.41
CA VAL A 133 -16.97 2.57 -13.08
C VAL A 133 -17.36 1.26 -13.75
N LEU A 134 -16.37 0.47 -14.15
CA LEU A 134 -16.59 -0.81 -14.80
C LEU A 134 -17.04 -1.88 -13.81
N ASP A 135 -18.19 -2.51 -14.07
CA ASP A 135 -18.60 -3.75 -13.42
C ASP A 135 -17.89 -4.95 -14.03
N ARG A 136 -16.96 -5.55 -13.27
CA ARG A 136 -16.16 -6.71 -13.68
C ARG A 136 -17.01 -7.95 -13.98
N LYS A 137 -18.16 -8.09 -13.30
CA LYS A 137 -19.04 -9.27 -13.46
C LYS A 137 -19.86 -9.19 -14.74
N ALA A 138 -20.13 -7.99 -15.23
CA ALA A 138 -20.88 -7.75 -16.46
C ALA A 138 -20.06 -8.01 -17.74
N LEU A 139 -18.73 -8.18 -17.64
CA LEU A 139 -17.85 -8.41 -18.78
C LEU A 139 -18.20 -9.71 -19.53
N ARG A 140 -18.46 -9.57 -20.84
CA ARG A 140 -18.79 -10.68 -21.76
C ARG A 140 -17.88 -10.80 -22.95
N GLU A 141 -17.34 -9.69 -23.44
CA GLU A 141 -16.56 -9.65 -24.68
C GLU A 141 -15.15 -9.11 -24.46
N VAL A 142 -14.26 -9.52 -25.35
CA VAL A 142 -12.88 -9.08 -25.44
C VAL A 142 -12.52 -8.77 -26.89
N VAL A 143 -11.52 -7.93 -27.08
CA VAL A 143 -10.88 -7.66 -28.38
C VAL A 143 -9.46 -8.18 -28.33
N CYS A 144 -9.08 -9.02 -29.28
CA CYS A 144 -7.72 -9.55 -29.37
C CYS A 144 -6.73 -8.41 -29.66
N GLY A 145 -5.72 -8.25 -28.81
CA GLY A 145 -4.67 -7.26 -28.98
C GLY A 145 -3.78 -7.53 -30.20
N LEU A 146 -3.67 -8.78 -30.66
CA LEU A 146 -2.83 -9.15 -31.80
C LEU A 146 -3.52 -8.96 -33.15
N CYS A 147 -4.76 -9.44 -33.31
CA CYS A 147 -5.46 -9.44 -34.61
C CYS A 147 -6.70 -8.53 -34.66
N GLY A 148 -7.09 -7.92 -33.54
CA GLY A 148 -8.22 -6.98 -33.48
C GLY A 148 -9.61 -7.61 -33.49
N VAL A 149 -9.74 -8.95 -33.50
CA VAL A 149 -11.07 -9.58 -33.47
C VAL A 149 -11.79 -9.31 -32.15
N ARG A 150 -13.03 -8.84 -32.23
CA ARG A 150 -13.97 -8.77 -31.10
C ARG A 150 -14.71 -10.11 -30.99
N GLN A 151 -14.76 -10.69 -29.80
CA GLN A 151 -15.33 -12.01 -29.54
C GLN A 151 -15.83 -12.13 -28.10
N GLU A 152 -16.59 -13.20 -27.82
CA GLU A 152 -16.88 -13.59 -26.44
C GLU A 152 -15.59 -13.90 -25.66
N LYS A 153 -15.61 -13.62 -24.36
CA LYS A 153 -14.48 -13.88 -23.47
C LYS A 153 -14.18 -15.38 -23.45
N ALA A 154 -12.94 -15.70 -23.79
CA ALA A 154 -12.40 -17.05 -23.78
C ALA A 154 -10.95 -16.99 -23.32
N SER A 155 -10.27 -18.13 -23.20
CA SER A 155 -8.83 -18.15 -22.92
C SER A 155 -7.99 -17.85 -24.17
N HIS A 156 -8.57 -18.00 -25.36
CA HIS A 156 -7.87 -17.86 -26.64
C HIS A 156 -8.65 -17.03 -27.64
N CYS A 157 -7.92 -16.42 -28.55
CA CYS A 157 -8.47 -15.76 -29.73
C CYS A 157 -9.08 -16.79 -30.69
N THR A 158 -10.32 -16.58 -31.11
CA THR A 158 -11.02 -17.48 -32.05
C THR A 158 -10.48 -17.38 -33.48
N GLN A 159 -9.84 -16.26 -33.83
CA GLN A 159 -9.31 -16.04 -35.18
C GLN A 159 -7.83 -16.43 -35.30
N CYS A 160 -6.97 -15.92 -34.43
CA CYS A 160 -5.52 -16.16 -34.52
C CYS A 160 -5.00 -17.21 -33.52
N GLY A 161 -5.85 -17.73 -32.62
CA GLY A 161 -5.48 -18.83 -31.74
C GLY A 161 -4.53 -18.47 -30.58
N VAL A 162 -4.09 -17.21 -30.44
CA VAL A 162 -3.25 -16.83 -29.30
C VAL A 162 -4.00 -16.97 -27.98
N ALA A 163 -3.32 -17.48 -26.95
CA ALA A 163 -3.82 -17.37 -25.59
C ALA A 163 -3.89 -15.89 -25.21
N PHE A 164 -4.84 -15.45 -24.37
CA PHE A 164 -4.92 -14.04 -23.98
C PHE A 164 -4.04 -13.65 -22.79
N GLY A 165 -3.61 -14.64 -22.02
CA GLY A 165 -2.66 -14.49 -20.91
C GLY A 165 -2.19 -15.87 -20.46
N ARG A 166 -0.98 -15.97 -19.93
CA ARG A 166 -0.46 -17.20 -19.32
C ARG A 166 -1.29 -17.62 -18.11
N TYR A 167 -1.67 -16.67 -17.28
CA TYR A 167 -2.73 -16.83 -16.29
C TYR A 167 -4.05 -16.31 -16.86
N THR A 168 -5.09 -17.16 -16.82
CA THR A 168 -6.43 -16.81 -17.27
C THR A 168 -7.46 -17.19 -16.21
N CYS A 169 -8.29 -16.22 -15.82
CA CYS A 169 -9.46 -16.45 -14.98
C CYS A 169 -10.72 -15.88 -15.65
N LEU A 170 -11.51 -16.75 -16.28
CA LEU A 170 -12.74 -16.34 -16.97
C LEU A 170 -13.87 -15.89 -16.04
N LEU A 171 -13.85 -16.36 -14.78
CA LEU A 171 -14.79 -15.90 -13.74
C LEU A 171 -14.60 -14.40 -13.48
N CYS A 172 -13.35 -13.95 -13.39
CA CYS A 172 -12.99 -12.55 -13.18
C CYS A 172 -12.81 -11.77 -14.48
N SER A 173 -12.83 -12.44 -15.65
CA SER A 173 -12.42 -11.88 -16.94
C SER A 173 -11.01 -11.28 -16.90
N PHE A 174 -10.10 -11.99 -16.21
CA PHE A 174 -8.73 -11.56 -15.94
C PHE A 174 -7.73 -12.39 -16.75
N PHE A 175 -6.74 -11.71 -17.32
CA PHE A 175 -5.69 -12.28 -18.17
C PHE A 175 -4.40 -11.55 -17.85
N ASP A 176 -3.33 -12.29 -17.55
CA ASP A 176 -1.98 -11.74 -17.35
C ASP A 176 -0.94 -12.75 -17.86
N ASP A 177 0.07 -12.25 -18.56
CA ASP A 177 1.27 -13.00 -18.95
C ASP A 177 2.32 -12.99 -17.86
N ASP A 178 2.19 -12.06 -16.91
CA ASP A 178 3.07 -12.00 -15.78
C ASP A 178 2.68 -13.06 -14.74
N VAL A 179 3.41 -14.17 -14.76
CA VAL A 179 3.20 -15.31 -13.86
C VAL A 179 3.99 -15.18 -12.56
N THR A 180 4.96 -14.27 -12.48
CA THR A 180 5.77 -14.05 -11.26
C THR A 180 4.89 -13.52 -10.13
N LYS A 181 3.81 -12.81 -10.48
CA LYS A 181 2.74 -12.38 -9.57
C LYS A 181 1.99 -13.54 -8.88
N GLU A 182 2.17 -14.78 -9.35
CA GLU A 182 1.51 -15.98 -8.80
C GLU A 182 -0.01 -15.79 -8.57
N CYS A 183 -0.69 -15.21 -9.57
CA CYS A 183 -2.11 -14.89 -9.47
C CYS A 183 -2.97 -16.15 -9.21
N PHE A 184 -3.98 -16.04 -8.36
CA PHE A 184 -4.93 -17.13 -8.10
C PHE A 184 -6.34 -16.65 -7.80
N HIS A 185 -7.35 -17.43 -8.21
CA HIS A 185 -8.76 -17.11 -7.92
C HIS A 185 -9.18 -17.66 -6.54
N CYS A 186 -9.60 -16.80 -5.61
CA CYS A 186 -10.25 -17.26 -4.39
C CYS A 186 -11.75 -17.47 -4.64
N LYS A 187 -12.22 -18.72 -4.50
CA LYS A 187 -13.63 -19.07 -4.73
C LYS A 187 -14.57 -18.39 -3.75
N ASP A 188 -14.16 -18.28 -2.47
CA ASP A 188 -14.99 -17.71 -1.42
C ASP A 188 -15.09 -16.17 -1.56
N CYS A 189 -13.99 -15.50 -1.89
CA CYS A 189 -14.00 -14.06 -2.18
C CYS A 189 -14.63 -13.73 -3.56
N GLY A 190 -14.61 -14.67 -4.51
CA GLY A 190 -15.06 -14.46 -5.88
C GLY A 190 -14.18 -13.51 -6.70
N ILE A 191 -12.90 -13.34 -6.32
CA ILE A 191 -11.93 -12.47 -7.01
C ILE A 191 -10.54 -13.12 -7.09
N CYS A 192 -9.75 -12.67 -8.07
CA CYS A 192 -8.33 -13.02 -8.15
C CYS A 192 -7.53 -12.25 -7.11
N ARG A 193 -6.51 -12.90 -6.54
CA ARG A 193 -5.49 -12.36 -5.65
C ARG A 193 -4.11 -12.62 -6.25
N VAL A 194 -3.11 -11.90 -5.75
CA VAL A 194 -1.70 -11.94 -6.18
C VAL A 194 -0.87 -12.49 -5.01
N GLY A 195 0.28 -13.10 -5.30
CA GLY A 195 1.23 -13.60 -4.30
C GLY A 195 1.08 -15.08 -3.93
N GLY A 196 0.46 -15.89 -4.77
CA GLY A 196 0.50 -17.36 -4.65
C GLY A 196 -0.54 -17.96 -3.70
N ARG A 197 -1.25 -19.00 -4.15
CA ARG A 197 -2.32 -19.62 -3.35
C ARG A 197 -1.84 -20.15 -2.00
N SER A 198 -0.62 -20.67 -1.93
CA SER A 198 -0.02 -21.24 -0.72
C SER A 198 0.23 -20.20 0.37
N ASN A 199 0.44 -18.94 -0.01
CA ASN A 199 0.77 -17.86 0.91
C ASN A 199 -0.46 -17.20 1.52
N PHE A 200 -1.66 -17.58 1.09
CA PHE A 200 -2.92 -17.01 1.56
C PHE A 200 -3.89 -18.06 2.08
N PHE A 201 -4.71 -17.66 3.05
CA PHE A 201 -5.89 -18.41 3.47
C PHE A 201 -7.12 -17.51 3.45
N HIS A 202 -8.29 -18.12 3.23
CA HIS A 202 -9.55 -17.40 3.36
C HIS A 202 -10.11 -17.57 4.78
N CYS A 203 -10.27 -16.46 5.49
CA CYS A 203 -10.99 -16.42 6.76
C CYS A 203 -12.48 -16.20 6.48
N ARG A 204 -13.31 -17.22 6.76
CA ARG A 204 -14.75 -17.20 6.47
C ARG A 204 -15.51 -16.15 7.28
N THR A 205 -15.12 -15.94 8.54
CA THR A 205 -15.76 -14.96 9.41
C THR A 205 -15.45 -13.53 8.96
N CYS A 206 -14.18 -13.22 8.68
CA CYS A 206 -13.80 -11.92 8.11
C CYS A 206 -14.25 -11.73 6.66
N ASN A 207 -14.58 -12.83 5.98
CA ASN A 207 -14.91 -12.90 4.57
C ASN A 207 -13.79 -12.30 3.69
N CYS A 208 -12.55 -12.70 3.97
CA CYS A 208 -11.34 -12.12 3.36
C CYS A 208 -10.21 -13.14 3.20
N CYS A 209 -9.34 -12.93 2.20
CA CYS A 209 -8.05 -13.60 2.10
C CYS A 209 -6.96 -12.83 2.86
N TYR A 210 -6.28 -13.50 3.77
CA TYR A 210 -5.12 -12.99 4.50
C TYR A 210 -3.88 -13.83 4.22
N ALA A 211 -2.71 -13.25 4.45
CA ALA A 211 -1.45 -13.96 4.42
C ALA A 211 -1.46 -15.06 5.50
N VAL A 212 -0.85 -16.23 5.23
CA VAL A 212 -0.88 -17.40 6.14
C VAL A 212 -0.30 -17.12 7.52
N GLN A 213 0.56 -16.13 7.67
CA GLN A 213 1.14 -15.69 8.95
C GLN A 213 0.07 -15.11 9.89
N LEU A 214 -1.03 -14.57 9.33
CA LEU A 214 -2.16 -14.05 10.10
C LEU A 214 -3.15 -15.15 10.53
N ARG A 215 -2.88 -16.40 10.17
CA ARG A 215 -3.70 -17.53 10.59
C ARG A 215 -3.65 -17.63 12.11
N ASP A 216 -4.82 -17.63 12.74
CA ASP A 216 -5.03 -17.74 14.19
C ASP A 216 -4.50 -16.59 15.05
N SER A 217 -3.80 -15.59 14.48
CA SER A 217 -3.26 -14.42 15.20
C SER A 217 -4.07 -13.13 15.00
N HIS A 218 -4.82 -13.00 13.90
CA HIS A 218 -5.61 -11.80 13.64
C HIS A 218 -6.85 -11.69 14.55
N VAL A 219 -7.21 -10.46 14.93
CA VAL A 219 -8.50 -10.19 15.58
C VAL A 219 -9.60 -10.34 14.54
N CYS A 220 -10.35 -11.44 14.67
CA CYS A 220 -11.36 -11.84 13.71
C CYS A 220 -12.66 -11.04 13.91
N ILE A 221 -12.91 -10.07 13.03
CA ILE A 221 -14.15 -9.27 12.99
C ILE A 221 -14.96 -9.67 11.77
N GLU A 222 -16.25 -9.93 11.98
CA GLU A 222 -17.16 -10.29 10.90
C GLU A 222 -17.14 -9.21 9.80
N ASN A 223 -16.93 -9.64 8.56
CA ASN A 223 -16.96 -8.76 7.39
C ASN A 223 -16.02 -7.53 7.51
N SER A 224 -14.87 -7.67 8.16
CA SER A 224 -13.94 -6.57 8.47
C SER A 224 -13.53 -5.68 7.28
N MET A 225 -13.50 -6.25 6.05
CA MET A 225 -13.18 -5.51 4.83
C MET A 225 -14.40 -5.09 3.99
N HIS A 226 -15.61 -5.53 4.35
CA HIS A 226 -16.83 -5.14 3.65
C HIS A 226 -17.39 -3.84 4.23
N ALA A 227 -16.50 -2.86 4.39
CA ALA A 227 -16.78 -1.53 4.88
C ALA A 227 -15.98 -0.50 4.08
N ASN A 228 -16.37 0.76 4.21
CA ASN A 228 -15.56 1.85 3.70
C ASN A 228 -14.44 2.16 4.70
N CYS A 229 -13.27 2.53 4.19
CA CYS A 229 -12.20 3.10 5.00
C CYS A 229 -12.75 4.35 5.71
N PRO A 230 -12.63 4.45 7.05
CA PRO A 230 -13.16 5.58 7.83
C PRO A 230 -12.40 6.89 7.59
N VAL A 231 -11.25 6.84 6.91
CA VAL A 231 -10.42 8.01 6.60
C VAL A 231 -10.76 8.56 5.21
N CYS A 232 -10.60 7.76 4.15
CA CYS A 232 -10.83 8.21 2.77
C CYS A 232 -12.23 7.89 2.22
N CYS A 233 -13.07 7.18 2.98
CA CYS A 233 -14.42 6.75 2.59
C CYS A 233 -14.50 5.81 1.37
N GLU A 234 -13.37 5.27 0.89
CA GLU A 234 -13.34 4.29 -0.20
C GLU A 234 -13.66 2.87 0.31
N PHE A 235 -14.37 2.09 -0.51
CA PHE A 235 -14.71 0.70 -0.18
C PHE A 235 -13.47 -0.21 -0.19
N LEU A 236 -13.20 -0.90 0.92
CA LEU A 236 -11.95 -1.63 1.13
C LEU A 236 -11.84 -2.89 0.26
N PHE A 237 -12.89 -3.71 0.18
CA PHE A 237 -12.81 -5.05 -0.43
C PHE A 237 -12.42 -5.06 -1.91
N ASP A 238 -12.89 -4.07 -2.67
CA ASP A 238 -12.62 -3.94 -4.11
C ASP A 238 -11.50 -2.94 -4.45
N SER A 239 -10.89 -2.33 -3.42
CA SER A 239 -9.76 -1.42 -3.60
C SER A 239 -8.48 -2.20 -3.93
N ILE A 240 -7.64 -1.60 -4.76
CA ILE A 240 -6.29 -2.10 -5.04
C ILE A 240 -5.24 -1.53 -4.10
N LYS A 241 -5.59 -0.49 -3.33
CA LYS A 241 -4.69 0.13 -2.38
C LYS A 241 -4.36 -0.89 -1.29
N PRO A 242 -3.08 -1.04 -0.90
CA PRO A 242 -2.69 -1.88 0.22
C PRO A 242 -3.48 -1.52 1.48
N ILE A 243 -3.84 -2.54 2.24
CA ILE A 243 -4.61 -2.41 3.48
C ILE A 243 -3.77 -2.80 4.68
N ASN A 244 -4.16 -2.31 5.85
CA ASN A 244 -3.60 -2.68 7.13
C ASN A 244 -4.72 -3.12 8.09
N ILE A 245 -4.49 -4.20 8.83
CA ILE A 245 -5.40 -4.70 9.86
C ILE A 245 -4.83 -4.25 11.19
N MET A 246 -5.47 -3.26 11.81
CA MET A 246 -5.03 -2.75 13.10
C MET A 246 -5.14 -3.83 14.19
N PRO A 247 -4.42 -3.69 15.32
CA PRO A 247 -4.49 -4.64 16.44
C PRO A 247 -5.91 -4.80 17.02
N CYS A 248 -6.76 -3.79 16.85
CA CYS A 248 -8.17 -3.88 17.23
C CYS A 248 -9.04 -4.71 16.27
N GLY A 249 -8.50 -5.15 15.13
CA GLY A 249 -9.17 -5.91 14.07
C GLY A 249 -9.78 -5.08 12.93
N HIS A 250 -9.95 -3.77 13.13
CA HIS A 250 -10.47 -2.90 12.08
C HIS A 250 -9.44 -2.69 10.96
N THR A 251 -9.93 -2.65 9.73
CA THR A 251 -9.09 -2.55 8.53
C THR A 251 -9.21 -1.16 7.90
N ILE A 252 -8.09 -0.56 7.50
CA ILE A 252 -8.01 0.69 6.73
C ILE A 252 -6.92 0.58 5.65
N HIS A 253 -6.83 1.53 4.72
CA HIS A 253 -5.70 1.58 3.78
C HIS A 253 -4.38 1.89 4.49
N GLN A 254 -3.26 1.34 4.02
CA GLN A 254 -1.93 1.59 4.60
C GLN A 254 -1.58 3.09 4.57
N GLU A 255 -1.86 3.77 3.46
CA GLU A 255 -1.68 5.22 3.33
C GLU A 255 -2.52 6.00 4.35
N CYS A 256 -3.78 5.59 4.56
CA CYS A 256 -4.63 6.19 5.58
C CYS A 256 -4.12 5.95 7.00
N LEU A 257 -3.54 4.78 7.28
CA LEU A 257 -2.89 4.51 8.56
C LEU A 257 -1.66 5.40 8.78
N ARG A 258 -0.83 5.57 7.73
CA ARG A 258 0.35 6.45 7.77
C ARG A 258 -0.06 7.90 8.03
N SER A 259 -1.07 8.39 7.31
CA SER A 259 -1.61 9.75 7.51
C SER A 259 -2.12 9.96 8.94
N LEU A 260 -2.76 8.96 9.57
CA LEU A 260 -3.13 9.05 10.98
C LEU A 260 -1.90 9.20 11.88
N ALA A 261 -0.84 8.43 11.65
CA ALA A 261 0.40 8.50 12.43
C ALA A 261 1.15 9.83 12.22
N GLU A 262 1.25 10.33 10.99
CA GLU A 262 1.86 11.62 10.65
C GLU A 262 1.17 12.81 11.34
N HIS A 263 -0.15 12.71 11.55
CA HIS A 263 -0.93 13.69 12.29
C HIS A 263 -1.07 13.37 13.79
N ALA A 264 -0.15 12.57 14.35
CA ALA A 264 -0.11 12.18 15.76
C ALA A 264 -1.44 11.57 16.29
N THR A 265 -2.22 10.96 15.40
CA THR A 265 -3.50 10.31 15.73
C THR A 265 -3.28 8.81 15.86
N TYR A 266 -2.81 8.38 17.03
CA TYR A 266 -2.50 6.98 17.31
C TYR A 266 -3.71 6.13 17.72
N THR A 267 -4.94 6.57 17.40
CA THR A 267 -6.17 5.85 17.78
C THR A 267 -7.01 5.47 16.56
N CYS A 268 -7.58 4.27 16.64
CA CYS A 268 -8.45 3.72 15.61
C CYS A 268 -9.69 4.60 15.49
N PRO A 269 -10.02 5.13 14.30
CA PRO A 269 -11.17 6.00 14.11
C PRO A 269 -12.52 5.30 14.31
N VAL A 270 -12.54 3.95 14.36
CA VAL A 270 -13.76 3.17 14.55
C VAL A 270 -14.04 2.90 16.03
N CYS A 271 -13.02 2.59 16.83
CA CYS A 271 -13.19 2.10 18.20
C CYS A 271 -12.31 2.78 19.25
N CYS A 272 -11.50 3.76 18.84
CA CYS A 272 -10.59 4.53 19.67
C CYS A 272 -9.46 3.74 20.36
N LYS A 273 -9.29 2.45 20.06
CA LYS A 273 -8.11 1.66 20.50
C LYS A 273 -6.84 2.13 19.81
N SER A 274 -5.69 1.96 20.44
CA SER A 274 -4.39 2.28 19.85
C SER A 274 -4.17 1.54 18.53
N ILE A 275 -3.59 2.22 17.54
CA ILE A 275 -3.42 1.68 16.17
C ILE A 275 -2.19 0.78 16.02
N MET A 276 -1.25 0.83 16.97
CA MET A 276 -0.03 0.02 16.99
C MET A 276 -0.09 -1.01 18.13
N SER A 277 0.82 -1.99 18.10
CA SER A 277 0.93 -3.01 19.15
C SER A 277 1.25 -2.40 20.51
N ALA A 278 0.98 -3.14 21.60
CA ALA A 278 1.29 -2.66 22.94
C ALA A 278 2.80 -2.34 23.11
N ALA A 279 3.67 -3.18 22.54
CA ALA A 279 5.11 -2.98 22.54
C ALA A 279 5.53 -1.73 21.73
N ALA A 280 4.96 -1.54 20.53
CA ALA A 280 5.28 -0.37 19.72
C ALA A 280 4.77 0.95 20.34
N MET A 281 3.69 0.89 21.12
CA MET A 281 3.18 2.05 21.86
C MET A 281 3.97 2.34 23.15
N GLU A 282 4.85 1.43 23.60
CA GLU A 282 5.58 1.57 24.87
C GLU A 282 6.44 2.85 24.87
N ARG A 283 7.21 3.09 23.82
CA ARG A 283 8.03 4.33 23.67
C ARG A 283 7.17 5.60 23.78
N VAL A 284 5.99 5.62 23.16
CA VAL A 284 5.04 6.76 23.23
C VAL A 284 4.54 6.97 24.66
N TRP A 285 4.31 5.89 25.40
CA TRP A 285 3.86 5.97 26.79
C TRP A 285 4.98 6.37 27.75
N GLU A 286 6.21 5.94 27.50
CA GLU A 286 7.40 6.34 28.26
C GLU A 286 7.69 7.84 28.11
N GLU A 287 7.56 8.39 26.90
CA GLU A 287 7.66 9.84 26.68
C GLU A 287 6.59 10.62 27.48
N MET A 288 5.38 10.08 27.57
CA MET A 288 4.34 10.67 28.42
C MET A 288 4.62 10.51 29.92
N ASP A 289 5.22 9.41 30.35
CA ASP A 289 5.68 9.24 31.74
C ASP A 289 6.74 10.30 32.09
N MET A 290 7.74 10.49 31.24
CA MET A 290 8.78 11.53 31.42
C MET A 290 8.18 12.93 31.44
N SER A 291 7.21 13.20 30.58
CA SER A 291 6.51 14.49 30.52
C SER A 291 5.70 14.75 31.79
N VAL A 292 5.01 13.73 32.32
CA VAL A 292 4.29 13.79 33.60
C VAL A 292 5.25 14.04 34.76
N GLN A 293 6.41 13.37 34.79
CA GLN A 293 7.41 13.56 35.84
C GLN A 293 8.03 14.97 35.81
N SER A 294 8.30 15.49 34.62
CA SER A 294 8.91 16.81 34.42
C SER A 294 7.95 17.97 34.71
N ASN A 295 6.64 17.71 34.76
CA ASN A 295 5.60 18.72 34.95
C ASN A 295 4.70 18.41 36.15
N PRO A 296 5.21 18.49 37.40
CA PRO A 296 4.44 18.14 38.58
C PRO A 296 3.19 19.01 38.75
N MET A 297 2.08 18.39 39.17
CA MET A 297 0.83 19.11 39.41
C MET A 297 0.95 20.14 40.54
N PRO A 298 0.26 21.29 40.42
CA PRO A 298 0.16 22.26 41.51
C PRO A 298 -0.38 21.63 42.80
N PRO A 299 0.02 22.10 44.00
CA PRO A 299 -0.35 21.50 45.29
C PRO A 299 -1.85 21.25 45.47
N GLU A 300 -2.69 22.13 44.92
CA GLU A 300 -4.16 22.05 44.98
C GLU A 300 -4.72 20.81 44.27
N TYR A 301 -3.99 20.28 43.28
CA TYR A 301 -4.43 19.15 42.44
C TYR A 301 -3.68 17.84 42.73
N GLN A 302 -2.62 17.84 43.55
CA GLN A 302 -1.78 16.65 43.78
C GLN A 302 -2.54 15.45 44.35
N THR A 303 -3.57 15.69 45.17
CA THR A 303 -4.41 14.64 45.76
C THR A 303 -5.68 14.38 44.95
N THR A 304 -5.92 15.16 43.89
CA THR A 304 -7.10 15.00 43.03
C THR A 304 -6.98 13.71 42.25
N ARG A 305 -8.06 12.92 42.27
CA ARG A 305 -8.17 11.69 41.48
C ARG A 305 -9.36 11.76 40.57
N VAL A 306 -9.27 11.09 39.43
CA VAL A 306 -10.34 11.03 38.43
C VAL A 306 -10.62 9.58 38.04
N GLY A 307 -11.89 9.30 37.78
CA GLY A 307 -12.31 8.05 37.13
C GLY A 307 -11.98 8.09 35.65
N ILE A 308 -11.42 7.00 35.14
CA ILE A 308 -11.10 6.81 33.72
C ILE A 308 -11.62 5.47 33.20
N LEU A 309 -11.88 5.42 31.89
CA LEU A 309 -12.00 4.20 31.09
C LEU A 309 -10.83 4.17 30.11
N CYS A 310 -10.06 3.09 30.11
CA CYS A 310 -9.00 2.88 29.13
C CYS A 310 -9.58 2.32 27.83
N ASN A 311 -9.28 2.94 26.69
CA ASN A 311 -9.75 2.47 25.40
C ASN A 311 -9.08 1.15 24.99
N ASP A 312 -7.82 0.92 25.40
CA ASP A 312 -7.06 -0.27 24.99
C ASP A 312 -7.51 -1.54 25.72
N CYS A 313 -7.51 -1.51 27.06
CA CYS A 313 -7.88 -2.66 27.88
C CYS A 313 -9.36 -2.67 28.31
N GLN A 314 -10.12 -1.61 28.04
CA GLN A 314 -11.55 -1.45 28.39
C GLN A 314 -11.84 -1.49 29.90
N GLN A 315 -10.81 -1.40 30.75
CA GLN A 315 -10.97 -1.38 32.20
C GLN A 315 -11.20 0.03 32.73
N ARG A 316 -11.96 0.11 33.84
CA ARG A 316 -12.15 1.33 34.61
C ARG A 316 -11.17 1.38 35.77
N SER A 317 -10.62 2.55 36.05
CA SER A 317 -9.76 2.78 37.21
C SER A 317 -9.87 4.21 37.71
N THR A 318 -9.49 4.45 38.96
CA THR A 318 -9.37 5.80 39.53
C THR A 318 -7.89 6.13 39.71
N VAL A 319 -7.40 7.13 38.99
CA VAL A 319 -5.97 7.48 38.90
C VAL A 319 -5.73 8.94 39.30
N PRO A 320 -4.49 9.33 39.66
CA PRO A 320 -4.16 10.74 39.89
C PRO A 320 -4.53 11.60 38.68
N PHE A 321 -5.07 12.79 38.92
CA PHE A 321 -5.32 13.76 37.85
C PHE A 321 -4.01 14.38 37.39
N HIS A 322 -3.79 14.41 36.06
CA HIS A 322 -2.66 15.11 35.45
C HIS A 322 -3.13 15.80 34.16
N PHE A 323 -2.66 17.01 33.89
CA PHE A 323 -3.12 17.78 32.72
C PHE A 323 -2.61 17.19 31.40
N ILE A 324 -1.46 16.50 31.41
CA ILE A 324 -0.88 15.82 30.24
C ILE A 324 -1.69 14.58 29.83
N GLY A 325 -2.04 13.72 30.79
CA GLY A 325 -2.73 12.48 30.49
C GLY A 325 -2.93 11.59 31.71
N HIS A 326 -3.81 10.61 31.58
CA HIS A 326 -4.17 9.72 32.68
C HIS A 326 -3.72 8.29 32.36
N LYS A 327 -2.66 7.83 33.02
CA LYS A 327 -2.11 6.49 32.83
C LYS A 327 -3.07 5.43 33.36
N CYS A 328 -3.39 4.44 32.55
CA CYS A 328 -4.18 3.29 32.98
C CYS A 328 -3.40 2.45 34.00
N ALA A 329 -3.99 2.22 35.17
CA ALA A 329 -3.36 1.40 36.21
C ALA A 329 -3.25 -0.10 35.87
N VAL A 330 -3.95 -0.57 34.84
CA VAL A 330 -3.99 -2.00 34.46
C VAL A 330 -2.99 -2.31 33.34
N CYS A 331 -2.93 -1.47 32.30
CA CYS A 331 -2.12 -1.75 31.10
C CYS A 331 -1.08 -0.68 30.79
N GLY A 332 -0.95 0.37 31.61
CA GLY A 332 0.03 1.43 31.40
C GLY A 332 -0.28 2.42 30.28
N SER A 333 -1.27 2.14 29.42
CA SER A 333 -1.65 3.03 28.32
C SER A 333 -2.22 4.36 28.82
N TYR A 334 -1.88 5.43 28.11
CA TYR A 334 -2.46 6.77 28.28
C TYR A 334 -3.69 7.02 27.39
N ASN A 335 -4.06 6.08 26.52
CA ASN A 335 -5.27 6.14 25.70
C ASN A 335 -6.52 5.92 26.56
N THR A 336 -6.91 6.95 27.30
CA THR A 336 -7.98 6.90 28.30
C THR A 336 -8.92 8.10 28.17
N ARG A 337 -10.16 7.92 28.62
CA ARG A 337 -11.15 8.99 28.73
C ARG A 337 -11.70 9.08 30.14
N ARG A 338 -11.98 10.30 30.61
CA ARG A 338 -12.62 10.52 31.91
C ARG A 338 -14.06 9.99 31.89
N THR A 339 -14.53 9.50 33.04
CA THR A 339 -15.86 8.89 33.20
C THR A 339 -16.67 9.52 34.30
#